data_AF-A0A8T1UCM7-F1
#
_entry.id   AF-A0A8T1UCM7-F1
#
_cell.length_a   1.000
_cell.length_b   1.000
_cell.length_c   1.000
_cell.angle_alpha   90.00
_cell.angle_beta   90.00
_cell.angle_gamma   90.00
#
_symmetry.space_group_name_H-M   'P 1'
#
loop_
_entity.id
_entity.type
_entity.pdbx_description
1 polymer ?
#
loop_
_entity_poly.entity_id
_entity_poly.type
_entity_poly.pdbx_seq_one_letter_code
_entity_poly.pdbx_strand_id
1 'polypeptide(L)'
;MHDWTKIMQFKVRRHLVDCTKSDSAWDRWLQQMHGRTGLLLAYEDGLAITKGQDVQALTEACIVPAETDRAGATDESCLHEIVSILQEQWSQTFQAETAVWRMWANYLTRNLNLSTWDAAITQPPPDHIPRLLRASDSHVQQHLTNVFHSANLNLDCVKESMADYQQLRED
;
A
#
# COMPACT_ATOMS: atom_id res chain seq x y z
N MET A 1 27.45 3.27 -5.06
CA MET A 1 26.12 3.91 -5.23
C MET A 1 26.38 5.26 -5.87
N HIS A 2 26.01 5.46 -7.14
CA HIS A 2 26.30 6.69 -7.87
C HIS A 2 25.46 7.85 -7.28
N ASP A 3 26.07 9.02 -7.14
CA ASP A 3 25.43 10.24 -6.64
C ASP A 3 24.57 10.85 -7.76
N TRP A 4 23.41 10.22 -8.00
CA TRP A 4 22.49 10.52 -9.10
C TRP A 4 22.03 11.99 -9.13
N THR A 5 22.08 12.66 -7.97
CA THR A 5 21.81 14.09 -7.78
C THR A 5 22.71 15.02 -8.61
N LYS A 6 23.89 14.55 -9.03
CA LYS A 6 24.82 15.33 -9.86
C LYS A 6 24.54 15.24 -11.35
N ILE A 7 23.82 14.21 -11.79
CA ILE A 7 23.61 13.92 -13.21
C ILE A 7 22.15 14.07 -13.64
N MET A 8 21.23 14.31 -12.69
CA MET A 8 19.80 14.51 -12.96
C MET A 8 19.33 15.88 -12.52
N GLN A 9 18.54 16.53 -13.35
CA GLN A 9 17.93 17.82 -13.04
C GLN A 9 16.54 17.96 -13.63
N PHE A 10 15.58 18.43 -12.83
CA PHE A 10 14.27 18.76 -13.34
C PHE A 10 14.27 20.10 -14.07
N LYS A 11 13.54 20.16 -15.18
CA LYS A 11 13.24 21.37 -15.92
C LYS A 11 11.73 21.52 -16.04
N VAL A 12 11.21 22.66 -15.60
CA VAL A 12 9.79 22.99 -15.71
C VAL A 12 9.66 24.24 -16.55
N ARG A 13 8.91 24.15 -17.65
CA ARG A 13 8.79 25.21 -18.66
C ARG A 13 10.17 25.64 -19.16
N ARG A 14 10.65 26.82 -18.76
CA ARG A 14 11.96 27.38 -19.15
C ARG A 14 12.97 27.42 -17.99
N HIS A 15 12.62 26.90 -16.81
CA HIS A 15 13.46 27.01 -15.62
C HIS A 15 13.99 25.65 -15.17
N LEU A 16 15.29 25.61 -14.86
CA LEU A 16 15.94 24.47 -14.21
C LEU A 16 15.64 24.52 -12.71
N VAL A 17 15.36 23.36 -12.15
CA VAL A 17 15.12 23.18 -10.72
C VAL A 17 16.47 22.93 -10.07
N ASP A 18 16.79 23.76 -9.09
CA ASP A 18 18.01 23.59 -8.31
C ASP A 18 17.95 22.28 -7.49
N CYS A 19 18.98 21.44 -7.64
CA CYS A 19 19.08 20.10 -7.07
C CYS A 19 19.65 20.06 -5.65
N THR A 20 20.08 21.21 -5.10
CA THR A 20 20.65 21.32 -3.73
C THR A 20 19.58 21.57 -2.66
N LYS A 21 18.30 21.40 -3.00
CA LYS A 21 17.19 21.55 -2.06
C LYS A 21 17.26 20.52 -0.94
N SER A 22 16.88 20.96 0.25
CA SER A 22 16.56 20.05 1.35
C SER A 22 15.32 19.21 1.03
N ASP A 23 15.18 18.04 1.68
CA ASP A 23 14.03 17.15 1.49
C ASP A 23 12.69 17.87 1.71
N SER A 24 12.60 18.69 2.75
CA SER A 24 11.41 19.51 3.04
C SER A 24 11.11 20.59 1.98
N ALA A 25 12.11 21.01 1.20
CA ALA A 25 11.92 21.90 0.06
C ALA A 25 11.52 21.12 -1.19
N TRP A 26 11.97 19.87 -1.34
CA TRP A 26 11.52 18.96 -2.37
C TRP A 26 10.05 18.58 -2.21
N ASP A 27 9.61 18.21 -1.01
CA ASP A 27 8.21 17.83 -0.75
C ASP A 27 7.23 18.96 -1.11
N ARG A 28 7.55 20.19 -0.70
CA ARG A 28 6.75 21.37 -1.04
C ARG A 28 6.73 21.64 -2.54
N TRP A 29 7.86 21.42 -3.21
CA TRP A 29 7.95 21.57 -4.66
C TRP A 29 7.14 20.50 -5.40
N LEU A 30 7.18 19.24 -4.95
CA LEU A 30 6.40 18.14 -5.51
C LEU A 30 4.89 18.38 -5.36
N GLN A 31 4.44 18.85 -4.20
CA GLN A 31 3.04 19.24 -3.99
C GLN A 31 2.63 20.37 -4.95
N GLN A 32 3.49 21.36 -5.16
CA GLN A 32 3.23 22.45 -6.11
C GLN A 32 3.19 22.00 -7.58
N MET A 33 3.92 20.93 -7.90
CA MET A 33 4.03 20.34 -9.23
C MET A 33 3.00 19.24 -9.50
N HIS A 34 2.14 18.93 -8.53
CA HIS A 34 1.09 17.93 -8.70
C HIS A 34 0.19 18.26 -9.91
N GLY A 35 0.02 17.30 -10.81
CA GLY A 35 -0.75 17.46 -12.05
C GLY A 35 -0.06 18.28 -13.16
N ARG A 36 1.21 18.70 -12.99
CA ARG A 36 1.98 19.44 -14.00
C ARG A 36 3.08 18.58 -14.61
N THR A 37 3.25 18.68 -15.92
CA THR A 37 4.33 17.99 -16.64
C THR A 37 5.66 18.74 -16.48
N GLY A 38 6.66 18.07 -15.93
CA GLY A 38 8.06 18.49 -15.92
C GLY A 38 8.91 17.58 -16.81
N LEU A 39 10.06 18.08 -17.26
CA LEU A 39 11.07 17.29 -17.95
C LEU A 39 12.16 16.90 -16.93
N LEU A 40 12.52 15.63 -16.85
CA LEU A 40 13.73 15.20 -16.16
C LEU A 40 14.87 15.17 -17.19
N LEU A 41 15.88 16.00 -16.98
CA LEU A 41 17.09 16.02 -17.79
C LEU A 41 18.15 15.19 -17.09
N ALA A 42 18.61 14.13 -17.74
CA ALA A 42 19.85 13.46 -17.36
C ALA A 42 20.96 14.08 -18.21
N TYR A 43 21.93 14.74 -17.56
CA TYR A 43 23.07 15.32 -18.27
C TYR A 43 24.14 14.25 -18.49
N GLU A 44 24.65 14.19 -19.71
CA GLU A 44 25.67 13.24 -20.13
C GLU A 44 27.10 13.65 -19.67
N ASP A 45 27.27 14.86 -19.14
CA ASP A 45 28.60 15.43 -18.97
C ASP A 45 29.19 15.20 -17.56
N GLY A 46 29.45 13.93 -17.27
CA GLY A 46 30.07 13.48 -16.03
C GLY A 46 30.23 11.96 -15.92
N LEU A 47 30.92 11.34 -16.88
CA LEU A 47 31.51 9.97 -16.80
C LEU A 47 30.61 8.75 -16.51
N ALA A 48 29.31 8.88 -16.22
CA ALA A 48 28.51 7.76 -15.71
C ALA A 48 27.52 7.14 -16.72
N ILE A 49 27.14 7.84 -17.78
CA ILE A 49 26.22 7.33 -18.81
C ILE A 49 26.78 7.77 -20.15
N THR A 50 27.65 6.96 -20.73
CA THR A 50 28.38 7.31 -21.97
C THR A 50 27.97 6.43 -23.14
N LYS A 51 27.16 5.40 -22.87
CA LYS A 51 26.72 4.42 -23.86
C LYS A 51 25.20 4.29 -23.81
N GLY A 52 24.59 3.96 -24.95
CA GLY A 52 23.16 3.65 -25.02
C GLY A 52 22.72 2.55 -24.04
N GLN A 53 23.63 1.65 -23.65
CA GLN A 53 23.40 0.63 -22.62
C GLN A 53 23.22 1.22 -21.22
N ASP A 54 23.90 2.32 -20.87
CA ASP A 54 23.75 2.96 -19.57
C ASP A 54 22.42 3.72 -19.49
N VAL A 55 22.00 4.33 -20.60
CA VAL A 55 20.66 4.93 -20.75
C VAL A 55 19.59 3.85 -20.65
N GLN A 56 19.82 2.69 -21.28
CA GLN A 56 18.94 1.55 -21.19
C GLN A 56 18.86 1.00 -19.75
N ALA A 57 19.98 0.84 -19.06
CA ALA A 57 20.01 0.42 -17.66
C ALA A 57 19.31 1.41 -16.72
N LEU A 58 19.45 2.73 -16.97
CA LEU A 58 18.74 3.77 -16.24
C LEU A 58 17.24 3.76 -16.53
N THR A 59 16.89 3.54 -17.80
CA THR A 59 15.51 3.39 -18.24
C THR A 59 14.91 2.16 -17.57
N GLU A 60 15.59 1.02 -17.58
CA GLU A 60 15.20 -0.23 -16.93
C GLU A 60 15.08 -0.10 -15.40
N ALA A 61 15.99 0.62 -14.74
CA ALA A 61 16.00 0.75 -13.28
C ALA A 61 15.03 1.82 -12.74
N CYS A 62 14.71 2.85 -13.54
CA CYS A 62 13.99 4.04 -13.04
C CYS A 62 12.70 4.39 -13.79
N ILE A 63 12.49 3.89 -15.01
CA ILE A 63 11.39 4.32 -15.90
C ILE A 63 10.55 3.14 -16.38
N VAL A 64 11.17 2.02 -16.74
CA VAL A 64 10.51 0.79 -17.17
C VAL A 64 10.02 0.11 -15.91
N PRO A 65 8.71 -0.10 -15.75
CA PRO A 65 8.18 -0.96 -14.69
C PRO A 65 8.83 -2.34 -14.84
N ALA A 66 9.31 -2.91 -13.73
CA ALA A 66 9.83 -4.28 -13.69
C ALA A 66 8.87 -5.20 -14.46
N GLU A 67 9.32 -5.61 -15.65
CA GLU A 67 8.63 -6.38 -16.69
C GLU A 67 7.19 -5.92 -16.99
N THR A 68 7.01 -5.29 -18.14
CA THR A 68 5.68 -5.06 -18.74
C THR A 68 5.58 -5.96 -19.97
N ASP A 69 4.48 -6.67 -20.13
CA ASP A 69 4.26 -7.50 -21.33
C ASP A 69 4.22 -6.63 -22.60
N ARG A 70 4.17 -7.26 -23.78
CA ARG A 70 4.13 -6.54 -25.07
C ARG A 70 2.97 -5.52 -25.20
N ALA A 71 1.98 -5.57 -24.32
CA ALA A 71 0.84 -4.65 -24.27
C ALA A 71 0.94 -3.57 -23.19
N GLY A 72 2.02 -3.55 -22.39
CA GLY A 72 2.21 -2.57 -21.31
C GLY A 72 1.41 -2.89 -20.04
N ALA A 73 1.00 -4.14 -19.84
CA ALA A 73 0.47 -4.62 -18.57
C ALA A 73 1.60 -5.14 -17.67
N THR A 74 1.54 -4.83 -16.36
CA THR A 74 2.47 -5.34 -15.34
C THR A 74 2.63 -6.84 -15.49
N ASP A 75 3.86 -7.34 -15.49
CA ASP A 75 4.14 -8.77 -15.57
C ASP A 75 3.34 -9.56 -14.53
N GLU A 76 2.79 -10.69 -14.97
CA GLU A 76 1.89 -11.50 -14.16
C GLU A 76 2.60 -12.04 -12.91
N SER A 77 3.93 -12.24 -12.98
CA SER A 77 4.75 -12.68 -11.85
C SER A 77 4.86 -11.59 -10.78
N CYS A 78 5.06 -10.33 -11.19
CA CYS A 78 5.07 -9.18 -10.28
C CYS A 78 3.68 -8.96 -9.63
N LEU A 79 2.60 -9.08 -10.41
CA LEU A 79 1.24 -9.02 -9.87
C LEU A 79 0.98 -10.13 -8.85
N HIS A 80 1.44 -11.35 -9.14
CA HIS A 80 1.34 -12.47 -8.21
C HIS A 80 2.07 -12.21 -6.90
N GLU A 81 3.30 -11.67 -6.96
CA GLU A 81 4.09 -11.33 -5.79
C GLU A 81 3.39 -10.29 -4.91
N ILE A 82 2.87 -9.21 -5.51
CA ILE A 82 2.12 -8.17 -4.77
C ILE A 82 0.83 -8.74 -4.15
N VAL A 83 0.13 -9.62 -4.86
CA VAL A 83 -1.05 -10.32 -4.30
C VAL A 83 -0.66 -11.15 -3.08
N SER A 84 0.46 -11.87 -3.12
CA SER A 84 0.94 -12.64 -1.98
C SER A 84 1.25 -11.75 -0.77
N ILE A 85 1.93 -10.62 -0.98
CA ILE A 85 2.24 -9.67 0.12
C ILE A 85 0.95 -9.07 0.70
N LEU A 86 0.01 -8.66 -0.14
CA LEU A 86 -1.28 -8.14 0.33
C LEU A 86 -2.06 -9.17 1.14
N GLN A 87 -2.06 -10.44 0.70
CA GLN A 87 -2.72 -11.52 1.43
C GLN A 87 -2.04 -11.81 2.76
N GLU A 88 -0.71 -11.83 2.81
CA GLU A 88 0.03 -12.01 4.06
C GLU A 88 -0.34 -10.92 5.09
N GLN A 89 -0.40 -9.67 4.65
CA GLN A 89 -0.69 -8.54 5.52
C GLN A 89 -2.17 -8.45 5.93
N TRP A 90 -3.10 -8.72 5.02
CA TRP A 90 -4.51 -8.35 5.20
C TRP A 90 -5.48 -9.52 5.30
N SER A 91 -5.08 -10.76 5.04
CA SER A 91 -5.99 -11.93 5.10
C SER A 91 -6.65 -12.16 6.46
N GLN A 92 -5.99 -11.71 7.54
CA GLN A 92 -6.57 -11.77 8.90
C GLN A 92 -7.68 -10.74 9.10
N THR A 93 -7.64 -9.62 8.36
CA THR A 93 -8.58 -8.50 8.49
C THR A 93 -9.71 -8.61 7.46
N PHE A 94 -9.37 -8.97 6.22
CA PHE A 94 -10.28 -9.02 5.08
C PHE A 94 -10.28 -10.40 4.42
N GLN A 95 -11.47 -10.92 4.12
CA GLN A 95 -11.69 -12.00 3.18
C GLN A 95 -12.12 -11.44 1.82
N ALA A 96 -11.46 -11.91 0.77
CA ALA A 96 -11.76 -11.54 -0.61
C ALA A 96 -11.52 -12.70 -1.55
N GLU A 97 -12.24 -12.73 -2.66
CA GLU A 97 -11.92 -13.60 -3.79
C GLU A 97 -10.57 -13.21 -4.41
N THR A 98 -9.87 -14.17 -5.01
CA THR A 98 -8.57 -13.96 -5.68
C THR A 98 -8.61 -12.83 -6.70
N ALA A 99 -9.74 -12.64 -7.38
CA ALA A 99 -9.95 -11.55 -8.33
C ALA A 99 -9.89 -10.16 -7.66
N VAL A 100 -10.39 -10.03 -6.44
CA VAL A 100 -10.39 -8.76 -5.68
C VAL A 100 -8.98 -8.40 -5.21
N TRP A 101 -8.21 -9.40 -4.74
CA TRP A 101 -6.79 -9.20 -4.41
C TRP A 101 -5.97 -8.78 -5.64
N ARG A 102 -6.20 -9.44 -6.78
CA ARG A 102 -5.58 -9.06 -8.06
C ARG A 102 -5.97 -7.65 -8.50
N MET A 103 -7.21 -7.23 -8.26
CA MET A 103 -7.66 -5.89 -8.60
C MET A 103 -6.97 -4.83 -7.74
N TRP A 104 -6.76 -5.10 -6.46
CA TRP A 104 -5.99 -4.23 -5.57
C TRP A 104 -4.51 -4.18 -5.96
N ALA A 105 -3.88 -5.33 -6.22
CA ALA A 105 -2.50 -5.38 -6.73
C ALA A 105 -2.35 -4.57 -8.03
N ASN A 106 -3.26 -4.76 -9.00
CA ASN A 106 -3.27 -3.97 -10.23
C ASN A 106 -3.44 -2.47 -10.00
N TYR A 107 -4.25 -2.07 -9.01
CA TYR A 107 -4.39 -0.68 -8.66
C TYR A 107 -3.07 -0.10 -8.13
N LEU A 108 -2.34 -0.86 -7.30
CA LEU A 108 -1.04 -0.45 -6.77
C LEU A 108 0.00 -0.36 -7.89
N THR A 109 0.13 -1.38 -8.71
CA THR A 109 1.17 -1.45 -9.74
C THR A 109 0.95 -0.45 -10.88
N ARG A 110 -0.30 -0.06 -11.17
CA ARG A 110 -0.63 0.92 -12.22
C ARG A 110 -0.52 2.38 -11.77
N ASN A 111 -0.81 2.68 -10.51
CA ASN A 111 -0.96 4.07 -10.06
C ASN A 111 0.19 4.56 -9.16
N LEU A 112 1.08 3.67 -8.71
CA LEU A 112 2.15 4.00 -7.78
C LEU A 112 3.51 3.59 -8.35
N ASN A 113 4.53 4.40 -8.07
CA ASN A 113 5.91 4.04 -8.37
C ASN A 113 6.36 2.90 -7.43
N LEU A 114 7.24 2.01 -7.92
CA LEU A 114 7.84 0.92 -7.14
C LEU A 114 8.35 1.37 -5.76
N SER A 115 8.96 2.56 -5.68
CA SER A 115 9.48 3.15 -4.43
C SER A 115 8.41 3.51 -3.40
N THR A 116 7.12 3.45 -3.76
CA THR A 116 5.99 3.81 -2.89
C THR A 116 5.08 2.61 -2.59
N TRP A 117 5.38 1.43 -3.15
CA TRP A 117 4.56 0.23 -2.96
C TRP A 117 4.57 -0.25 -1.52
N ASP A 118 5.73 -0.36 -0.86
CA ASP A 118 5.81 -0.82 0.53
C ASP A 118 4.94 0.02 1.48
N ALA A 119 4.99 1.34 1.32
CA ALA A 119 4.14 2.24 2.11
C ALA A 119 2.65 2.04 1.78
N ALA A 120 2.30 1.88 0.51
CA ALA A 120 0.92 1.73 0.07
C ALA A 120 0.29 0.39 0.44
N ILE A 121 1.07 -0.70 0.49
CA ILE A 121 0.61 -2.03 0.95
C ILE A 121 0.18 -1.96 2.42
N THR A 122 0.83 -1.10 3.23
CA THR A 122 0.44 -0.90 4.63
C THR A 122 -0.82 -0.06 4.85
N GLN A 123 -1.32 0.59 3.80
CA GLN A 123 -2.54 1.38 3.88
C GLN A 123 -3.78 0.50 3.63
N PRO A 124 -4.92 0.85 4.25
CA PRO A 124 -6.18 0.16 3.99
C PRO A 124 -6.59 0.30 2.51
N PRO A 125 -7.45 -0.61 2.02
CA PRO A 125 -7.82 -0.70 0.61
C PRO A 125 -8.47 0.59 0.09
N PRO A 126 -8.15 1.04 -1.15
CA PRO A 126 -8.74 2.23 -1.78
C PRO A 126 -10.26 2.17 -1.82
N ASP A 127 -10.97 3.29 -1.57
CA ASP A 127 -12.43 3.38 -1.32
C ASP A 127 -13.39 2.60 -2.24
N HIS A 128 -12.98 2.24 -3.46
CA HIS A 128 -13.79 1.43 -4.38
C HIS A 128 -13.65 -0.09 -4.18
N ILE A 129 -12.61 -0.55 -3.48
CA ILE A 129 -12.31 -1.97 -3.17
C ILE A 129 -13.00 -2.49 -1.89
N PRO A 130 -13.21 -1.71 -0.80
CA PRO A 130 -13.87 -2.14 0.43
C PRO A 130 -15.25 -2.78 0.22
N ARG A 131 -16.01 -2.39 -0.81
CA ARG A 131 -17.32 -2.98 -1.11
C ARG A 131 -17.26 -4.45 -1.54
N LEU A 132 -16.07 -4.92 -1.93
CA LEU A 132 -15.80 -6.28 -2.39
C LEU A 132 -15.01 -7.09 -1.34
N LEU A 133 -14.58 -6.45 -0.25
CA LEU A 133 -13.86 -7.07 0.84
C LEU A 133 -14.83 -7.34 1.99
N ARG A 134 -14.97 -8.61 2.40
CA ARG A 134 -15.72 -8.99 3.60
C ARG A 134 -14.79 -8.93 4.81
N ALA A 135 -15.32 -8.57 5.97
CA ALA A 135 -14.59 -8.75 7.23
C ALA A 135 -14.31 -10.25 7.43
N SER A 136 -13.09 -10.60 7.86
CA SER A 136 -12.71 -12.00 8.04
C SER A 136 -13.58 -12.68 9.11
N ASP A 137 -13.96 -13.94 8.89
CA ASP A 137 -14.82 -14.71 9.81
C ASP A 137 -14.26 -14.76 11.23
N SER A 138 -12.94 -14.65 11.42
CA SER A 138 -12.29 -14.60 12.73
C SER A 138 -12.77 -13.42 13.59
N HIS A 139 -13.00 -12.25 13.00
CA HIS A 139 -13.46 -11.07 13.71
C HIS A 139 -14.95 -11.18 14.07
N VAL A 140 -15.76 -11.74 13.17
CA VAL A 140 -17.17 -12.05 13.45
C VAL A 140 -17.27 -13.13 14.53
N GLN A 141 -16.44 -14.16 14.46
CA GLN A 141 -16.36 -15.24 15.45
C GLN A 141 -15.90 -14.72 16.82
N GLN A 142 -14.90 -13.83 16.88
CA GLN A 142 -14.46 -13.17 18.11
C GLN A 142 -15.59 -12.32 18.71
N HIS A 143 -16.28 -11.53 17.88
CA HIS A 143 -17.42 -10.74 18.34
C HIS A 143 -18.54 -11.61 18.90
N LEU A 144 -18.92 -12.68 18.19
CA LEU A 144 -19.91 -13.65 18.67
C LEU A 144 -19.46 -14.32 19.97
N THR A 145 -18.19 -14.72 20.09
CA THR A 145 -17.64 -15.33 21.31
C THR A 145 -17.71 -14.38 22.50
N ASN A 146 -17.38 -13.10 22.30
CA ASN A 146 -17.49 -12.07 23.34
C ASN A 146 -18.95 -11.83 23.76
N VAL A 147 -19.88 -11.81 22.80
CA VAL A 147 -21.32 -11.70 23.08
C VAL A 147 -21.82 -12.89 23.89
N PHE A 148 -21.48 -14.12 23.48
CA PHE A 148 -21.84 -15.33 24.23
C PHE A 148 -21.24 -15.35 25.64
N HIS A 149 -19.98 -14.93 25.79
CA HIS A 149 -19.35 -14.82 27.10
C HIS A 149 -20.07 -13.81 28.00
N SER A 150 -20.41 -12.64 27.47
CA SER A 150 -21.17 -11.62 28.22
C SER A 150 -22.58 -12.10 28.62
N ALA A 151 -23.26 -12.81 27.72
CA ALA A 151 -24.59 -13.36 27.98
C ALA A 151 -24.56 -14.44 29.07
N ASN A 152 -23.54 -15.30 29.06
CA ASN A 152 -23.34 -16.32 30.08
C ASN A 152 -23.01 -15.71 31.45
N LEU A 153 -22.13 -14.71 31.50
CA LEU A 153 -21.81 -14.00 32.76
C LEU A 153 -23.06 -13.33 33.35
N ASN A 154 -23.88 -12.67 32.52
CA ASN A 154 -25.13 -12.08 32.97
C ASN A 154 -26.12 -13.13 33.49
N LEU A 155 -26.22 -14.28 32.82
CA LEU A 155 -27.07 -15.39 33.24
C LEU A 155 -26.63 -15.94 34.60
N ASP A 156 -25.33 -16.10 34.82
CA ASP A 156 -24.79 -16.62 36.07
C ASP A 156 -24.99 -15.63 37.22
N CYS A 157 -24.81 -14.33 36.97
CA CYS A 157 -25.10 -13.29 37.95
C CYS A 157 -26.58 -13.28 38.38
N VAL A 158 -27.51 -13.50 37.45
CA VAL A 158 -28.94 -13.63 37.76
C VAL A 158 -29.22 -14.89 38.57
N LYS A 159 -28.61 -16.02 38.22
CA LYS A 159 -28.79 -17.28 38.98
C LYS A 159 -28.28 -17.16 40.41
N GLU A 160 -27.11 -16.56 40.61
CA GLU A 160 -26.55 -16.30 41.93
C GLU A 160 -27.47 -15.36 42.73
N SER A 161 -27.91 -14.26 42.12
CA SER A 161 -28.84 -13.32 42.77
C SER A 161 -30.16 -14.00 43.17
N MET A 162 -30.67 -14.93 42.35
CA MET A 162 -31.86 -15.71 42.67
C MET A 162 -31.63 -16.69 43.82
N ALA A 163 -30.46 -17.34 43.87
CA ALA A 163 -30.08 -18.24 44.95
C ALA A 163 -29.96 -17.50 46.28
N ASP A 164 -29.30 -16.33 46.27
CA ASP A 164 -29.19 -15.45 47.43
C ASP A 164 -30.58 -14.99 47.93
N TYR A 165 -31.47 -14.62 47.00
CA TYR A 165 -32.86 -14.28 47.32
C TYR A 165 -33.64 -15.45 47.94
N GLN A 166 -33.37 -16.68 47.52
CA GLN A 166 -34.02 -17.87 48.07
C GLN A 166 -33.52 -18.16 49.49
N GLN A 167 -32.21 -18.04 49.75
CA GLN A 167 -31.65 -18.19 51.10
C GLN A 167 -32.20 -17.13 52.05
N LEU A 168 -32.26 -15.86 51.65
CA LEU A 168 -32.84 -14.78 52.46
C LEU A 168 -34.34 -14.94 52.74
N ARG A 169 -35.04 -15.81 52.00
CA ARG A 169 -36.46 -16.10 52.21
C ARG A 169 -36.68 -17.30 53.13
N GLU A 170 -35.66 -18.12 53.36
CA GLU A 170 -35.71 -19.29 54.23
C GLU A 170 -35.19 -19.02 55.66
N ASP A 171 -34.47 -17.90 55.85
CA ASP A 171 -34.13 -17.30 57.17
C ASP A 171 -35.29 -16.45 57.74
#